data_AF-A0A2Z3YNP1-F1
#
_entry.id   AF-A0A2Z3YNP1-F1
#
_cell.length_a   1.000
_cell.length_b   1.000
_cell.length_c   1.000
_cell.angle_alpha   90.00
_cell.angle_beta   90.00
_cell.angle_gamma   90.00
#
_symmetry.space_group_name_H-M   'P 1'
#
loop_
_entity.id
_entity.type
_entity.pdbx_description
1 polymer ?
#
loop_
_entity_poly.entity_id
_entity_poly.type
_entity_poly.pdbx_seq_one_letter_code
_entity_poly.pdbx_strand_id
1 'polypeptide(L)'
;MSTSGHTPGRFAPGTFRPGPSRAPAVQMLKSQAKIETLLFLRHGEQQLVSLVIPLGMLVIFSLLPLTGLDDPVDSVYPMTLAVALMGAGFTGQSISVAFDRRYGALKRIGASGVPTRILIAGRIAAVLAAVVTQLVVLTAVALVLGWRPDFAGALPAAAFLIVGAAAFTALGLLLGGTLSSDLVLALGNTVWFLLMAAAVVTVLDPALPVPLTVALDVLPSVALTHGLLEAAAGGFDGGALLVLVVWGVGGTLAALRWFSFTMDAD
;
A
#
# COMPACT_ATOMS: atom_id res chain seq x y z
N MET A 1 2.78 29.56 -71.01
CA MET A 1 3.08 28.36 -70.21
C MET A 1 4.02 28.78 -69.10
N SER A 2 3.54 28.89 -67.86
CA SER A 2 4.37 29.30 -66.71
C SER A 2 4.67 28.06 -65.88
N THR A 3 5.94 27.71 -65.75
CA THR A 3 6.43 26.57 -64.96
C THR A 3 6.56 27.00 -63.50
N SER A 4 5.57 26.65 -62.69
CA SER A 4 5.63 26.85 -61.23
C SER A 4 6.64 25.88 -60.61
N GLY A 5 7.83 26.40 -60.29
CA GLY A 5 8.85 25.68 -59.54
C GLY A 5 8.33 25.32 -58.14
N HIS A 6 8.22 24.02 -57.86
CA HIS A 6 7.96 23.51 -56.52
C HIS A 6 9.23 23.70 -55.66
N THR A 7 9.21 24.66 -54.74
CA THR A 7 10.20 24.75 -53.68
C THR A 7 10.13 23.47 -52.84
N PRO A 8 11.23 22.72 -52.64
CA PRO A 8 11.20 21.52 -51.82
C PRO A 8 10.75 21.91 -50.41
N GLY A 9 9.66 21.30 -49.95
CA GLY A 9 9.10 21.57 -48.63
C GLY A 9 10.15 21.37 -47.54
N ARG A 10 10.16 22.26 -46.53
CA ARG A 10 11.10 22.26 -45.39
C ARG A 10 11.18 20.93 -44.63
N PHE A 11 10.18 20.06 -44.79
CA PHE A 11 10.09 18.76 -44.13
C PHE A 11 9.99 17.65 -45.15
N ALA A 12 10.72 16.56 -44.89
CA ALA A 12 10.67 15.37 -45.72
C ALA A 12 9.23 14.81 -45.79
N PRO A 13 8.81 14.26 -46.94
CA PRO A 13 7.53 13.58 -47.05
C PRO A 13 7.38 12.51 -45.96
N GLY A 14 6.36 12.64 -45.11
CA GLY A 14 6.11 11.71 -44.00
C GLY A 14 6.61 12.16 -42.62
N THR A 15 7.27 13.31 -42.47
CA THR A 15 7.64 13.85 -41.13
C THR A 15 6.42 14.03 -40.20
N PHE A 16 5.26 14.37 -40.75
CA PHE A 16 4.00 14.51 -40.01
C PHE A 16 3.05 13.33 -40.21
N ARG A 17 3.53 12.16 -40.70
CA ARG A 17 2.69 10.96 -40.74
C ARG A 17 2.46 10.51 -39.30
N PRO A 18 1.21 10.48 -38.80
CA PRO A 18 0.96 9.93 -37.49
C PRO A 18 1.29 8.44 -37.52
N GLY A 19 2.12 8.00 -36.58
CA GLY A 19 2.40 6.59 -36.30
C GLY A 19 1.69 6.16 -35.02
N PRO A 20 0.35 6.03 -35.01
CA PRO A 20 -0.38 5.68 -33.81
C PRO A 20 -0.08 4.22 -33.44
N SER A 21 0.83 4.02 -32.50
CA SER A 21 1.06 2.71 -31.87
C SER A 21 0.81 2.83 -30.37
N ARG A 22 0.29 1.74 -29.77
CA ARG A 22 0.18 1.68 -28.31
C ARG A 22 1.58 1.69 -27.70
N ALA A 23 1.79 2.53 -26.69
CA ALA A 23 3.00 2.49 -25.91
C ALA A 23 3.19 1.09 -25.28
N PRO A 24 4.43 0.59 -25.14
CA PRO A 24 4.69 -0.69 -24.48
C PRO A 24 4.19 -0.69 -23.04
N ALA A 25 3.59 -1.81 -22.59
CA ALA A 25 2.99 -1.93 -21.26
C ALA A 25 3.97 -1.60 -20.13
N VAL A 26 5.25 -1.98 -20.27
CA VAL A 26 6.32 -1.68 -19.30
C VAL A 26 6.58 -0.17 -19.19
N GLN A 27 6.56 0.55 -20.32
CA GLN A 27 6.78 1.99 -20.34
C GLN A 27 5.59 2.73 -19.72
N MET A 28 4.37 2.26 -19.98
CA MET A 28 3.16 2.77 -19.33
C MET A 28 3.19 2.52 -17.82
N LEU A 29 3.56 1.31 -17.38
CA LEU A 29 3.69 0.97 -15.97
C LEU A 29 4.75 1.81 -15.27
N LYS A 30 5.94 1.95 -15.87
CA LYS A 30 7.00 2.78 -15.29
C LYS A 30 6.57 4.25 -15.15
N SER A 31 5.86 4.77 -16.15
CA SER A 31 5.34 6.14 -16.12
C SER A 31 4.26 6.31 -15.04
N GLN A 32 3.32 5.36 -14.94
CA GLN A 32 2.27 5.38 -13.94
C GLN A 32 2.85 5.26 -12.52
N ALA A 33 3.69 4.26 -12.28
CA ALA A 33 4.35 4.05 -10.99
C ALA A 33 5.16 5.28 -10.58
N LYS A 34 5.87 5.92 -11.52
CA LYS A 34 6.61 7.17 -11.24
C LYS A 34 5.68 8.31 -10.82
N ILE A 35 4.58 8.54 -11.54
CA ILE A 35 3.64 9.62 -11.23
C ILE A 35 3.00 9.39 -9.86
N GLU A 36 2.45 8.20 -9.63
CA GLU A 36 1.78 7.85 -8.38
C GLU A 36 2.75 7.95 -7.20
N THR A 37 3.97 7.41 -7.34
CA THR A 37 5.01 7.50 -6.31
C THR A 37 5.42 8.95 -6.04
N LEU A 38 5.60 9.75 -7.09
CA LEU A 38 6.01 11.16 -6.94
C LEU A 38 4.91 11.99 -6.28
N LEU A 39 3.65 11.79 -6.66
CA LEU A 39 2.52 12.45 -6.02
C LEU A 39 2.47 12.05 -4.54
N PHE A 40 2.57 10.77 -4.24
CA PHE A 40 2.52 10.27 -2.89
C PHE A 40 3.66 10.82 -2.00
N LEU A 41 4.91 10.81 -2.51
CA LEU A 41 6.07 11.37 -1.81
C LEU A 41 6.03 12.89 -1.67
N ARG A 42 5.37 13.60 -2.58
CA ARG A 42 5.17 15.06 -2.48
C ARG A 42 4.18 15.44 -1.38
N HIS A 43 3.28 14.54 -1.00
CA HIS A 43 2.44 14.71 0.20
C HIS A 43 3.21 14.31 1.46
N GLY A 44 4.39 14.91 1.65
CA GLY A 44 5.31 14.58 2.75
C GLY A 44 4.70 14.83 4.13
N GLU A 45 3.82 15.82 4.26
CA GLU A 45 3.07 16.07 5.50
C GLU A 45 2.19 14.86 5.86
N GLN A 46 1.42 14.35 4.90
CA GLN A 46 0.58 13.17 5.13
C GLN A 46 1.43 11.94 5.47
N GLN A 47 2.61 11.80 4.84
CA GLN A 47 3.52 10.72 5.19
C GLN A 47 4.09 10.85 6.60
N LEU A 48 4.49 12.04 7.00
CA LEU A 48 4.97 12.30 8.34
C LEU A 48 3.87 12.03 9.37
N VAL A 49 2.64 12.49 9.12
CA VAL A 49 1.48 12.22 10.00
C VAL A 49 1.19 10.72 10.07
N SER A 50 1.27 9.99 8.95
CA SER A 50 1.04 8.55 8.93
C SER A 50 2.08 7.76 9.73
N LEU A 51 3.27 8.32 9.91
CA LEU A 51 4.35 7.73 10.69
C LEU A 51 4.21 7.98 12.19
N VAL A 52 3.37 8.92 12.63
CA VAL A 52 3.21 9.27 14.06
C VAL A 52 2.80 8.06 14.88
N ILE A 53 1.81 7.29 14.43
CA ILE A 53 1.32 6.12 15.19
C ILE A 53 2.37 4.99 15.20
N PRO A 54 2.94 4.54 14.05
CA PRO A 54 4.01 3.54 14.05
C PRO A 54 5.24 3.95 14.88
N LEU A 55 5.71 5.20 14.76
CA LEU A 55 6.84 5.70 15.53
C LEU A 55 6.52 5.77 17.03
N GLY A 56 5.35 6.30 17.36
CA GLY A 56 4.87 6.36 18.74
C GLY A 56 4.81 4.96 19.34
N MET A 57 4.23 4.01 18.63
CA MET A 57 4.14 2.60 19.05
C MET A 57 5.53 1.99 19.23
N LEU A 58 6.47 2.23 18.30
CA LEU A 58 7.85 1.76 18.39
C LEU A 58 8.53 2.30 19.64
N VAL A 59 8.48 3.61 19.87
CA VAL A 59 9.17 4.26 21.00
C VAL A 59 8.52 3.89 22.33
N ILE A 60 7.19 3.96 22.42
CA ILE A 60 6.44 3.72 23.67
C ILE A 60 6.63 2.29 24.13
N PHE A 61 6.42 1.30 23.25
CA PHE A 61 6.54 -0.11 23.64
C PHE A 61 7.98 -0.61 23.75
N SER A 62 8.95 0.10 23.16
CA SER A 62 10.37 -0.21 23.36
C SER A 62 10.95 0.37 24.66
N LEU A 63 10.49 1.55 25.09
CA LEU A 63 11.09 2.26 26.23
C LEU A 63 10.31 2.09 27.54
N LEU A 64 8.98 1.88 27.46
CA LEU A 64 8.16 1.71 28.65
C LEU A 64 7.96 0.22 28.95
N PRO A 65 8.01 -0.20 30.23
CA PRO A 65 7.80 -1.59 30.64
C PRO A 65 6.31 -1.96 30.60
N LEU A 66 5.69 -1.82 29.43
CA LEU A 66 4.26 -2.05 29.21
C LEU A 66 3.98 -3.43 28.62
N THR A 67 4.96 -4.03 27.96
CA THR A 67 4.77 -5.24 27.15
C THR A 67 5.22 -6.52 27.85
N GLY A 68 6.05 -6.42 28.90
CA GLY A 68 6.62 -7.58 29.59
C GLY A 68 7.55 -8.45 28.71
N LEU A 69 8.02 -7.91 27.58
CA LEU A 69 8.89 -8.60 26.63
C LEU A 69 10.36 -8.47 27.03
N ASP A 70 11.13 -9.54 26.87
CA ASP A 70 12.57 -9.56 27.17
C ASP A 70 13.37 -8.66 26.19
N ASP A 71 13.08 -8.78 24.89
CA ASP A 71 13.63 -7.94 23.81
C ASP A 71 12.52 -7.13 23.13
N PRO A 72 12.08 -6.01 23.73
CA PRO A 72 10.88 -5.29 23.28
C PRO A 72 11.07 -4.67 21.89
N VAL A 73 12.28 -4.21 21.54
CA VAL A 73 12.55 -3.60 20.23
C VAL A 73 12.41 -4.63 19.09
N ASP A 74 12.93 -5.84 19.30
CA ASP A 74 12.94 -6.92 18.29
C ASP A 74 11.51 -7.39 17.97
N SER A 75 10.65 -7.44 18.99
CA SER A 75 9.25 -7.84 18.83
C SER A 75 8.36 -6.70 18.31
N VAL A 76 8.58 -5.47 18.78
CA VAL A 76 7.72 -4.32 18.43
C VAL A 76 8.00 -3.81 17.03
N TYR A 77 9.24 -3.88 16.56
CA TYR A 77 9.62 -3.33 15.26
C TYR A 77 8.82 -3.96 14.08
N PRO A 78 8.73 -5.30 13.92
CA PRO A 78 7.91 -5.93 12.88
C PRO A 78 6.43 -5.52 12.95
N MET A 79 5.88 -5.38 14.17
CA MET A 79 4.51 -4.92 14.37
C MET A 79 4.32 -3.49 13.86
N THR A 80 5.26 -2.59 14.14
CA THR A 80 5.18 -1.19 13.69
C THR A 80 5.25 -1.08 12.16
N LEU A 81 6.04 -1.94 11.50
CA LEU A 81 6.06 -2.06 10.05
C LEU A 81 4.72 -2.53 9.48
N ALA A 82 4.10 -3.55 10.11
CA ALA A 82 2.78 -4.03 9.71
C ALA A 82 1.73 -2.90 9.77
N VAL A 83 1.72 -2.15 10.88
CA VAL A 83 0.80 -1.03 11.09
C VAL A 83 1.03 0.10 10.07
N ALA A 84 2.28 0.45 9.80
CA ALA A 84 2.65 1.47 8.82
C ALA A 84 2.22 1.09 7.40
N LEU A 85 2.52 -0.15 6.98
CA LEU A 85 2.11 -0.68 5.68
C LEU A 85 0.59 -0.70 5.55
N MET A 86 -0.11 -1.17 6.58
CA MET A 86 -1.56 -1.22 6.57
C MET A 86 -2.17 0.18 6.47
N GLY A 87 -1.61 1.17 7.18
CA GLY A 87 -2.03 2.56 7.09
C GLY A 87 -1.84 3.14 5.69
N ALA A 88 -0.69 2.91 5.06
CA ALA A 88 -0.40 3.39 3.71
C ALA A 88 -1.25 2.68 2.64
N GLY A 89 -1.36 1.36 2.74
CA GLY A 89 -2.03 0.51 1.76
C GLY A 89 -3.56 0.55 1.85
N PHE A 90 -4.14 0.53 3.04
CA PHE A 90 -5.59 0.50 3.22
C PHE A 90 -6.18 1.91 3.35
N THR A 91 -5.81 2.62 4.42
CA THR A 91 -6.37 3.94 4.73
C THR A 91 -5.93 4.99 3.71
N GLY A 92 -4.63 5.05 3.42
CA GLY A 92 -4.07 6.00 2.45
C GLY A 92 -4.67 5.84 1.05
N GLN A 93 -4.79 4.58 0.56
CA GLN A 93 -5.37 4.33 -0.75
C GLN A 93 -6.88 4.53 -0.80
N SER A 94 -7.62 4.07 0.20
CA SER A 94 -9.08 4.25 0.22
C SER A 94 -9.45 5.74 0.16
N ILE A 95 -8.80 6.56 0.99
CA ILE A 95 -8.98 8.01 1.02
C ILE A 95 -8.57 8.63 -0.32
N SER A 96 -7.36 8.34 -0.81
CA SER A 96 -6.88 8.88 -2.09
C SER A 96 -7.85 8.58 -3.24
N VAL A 97 -8.31 7.33 -3.36
CA VAL A 97 -9.23 6.91 -4.42
C VAL A 97 -10.59 7.60 -4.28
N ALA A 98 -11.12 7.71 -3.07
CA ALA A 98 -12.41 8.35 -2.85
C ALA A 98 -12.38 9.84 -3.21
N PHE A 99 -11.28 10.53 -2.87
CA PHE A 99 -11.08 11.92 -3.28
C PHE A 99 -10.82 12.06 -4.78
N ASP A 100 -10.03 11.16 -5.38
CA ASP A 100 -9.81 11.15 -6.85
C ASP A 100 -11.12 10.96 -7.62
N ARG A 101 -12.06 10.16 -7.09
CA ARG A 101 -13.43 10.01 -7.61
C ARG A 101 -14.24 11.28 -7.43
N ARG A 102 -14.25 11.86 -6.22
CA ARG A 102 -14.98 13.10 -5.90
C ARG A 102 -14.54 14.27 -6.78
N TYR A 103 -13.24 14.41 -7.06
CA TYR A 103 -12.70 15.48 -7.91
C TYR A 103 -12.70 15.16 -9.42
N GLY A 104 -13.29 14.02 -9.81
CA GLY A 104 -13.34 13.57 -11.20
C GLY A 104 -11.97 13.31 -11.83
N ALA A 105 -10.90 13.21 -11.04
CA ALA A 105 -9.56 12.88 -11.52
C ALA A 105 -9.54 11.50 -12.16
N LEU A 106 -10.31 10.57 -11.59
CA LEU A 106 -10.41 9.21 -12.10
C LEU A 106 -11.06 9.13 -13.50
N LYS A 107 -12.01 10.04 -13.82
CA LYS A 107 -12.58 10.17 -15.18
C LYS A 107 -11.51 10.61 -16.19
N ARG A 108 -10.63 11.54 -15.79
CA ARG A 108 -9.53 12.02 -16.64
C ARG A 108 -8.48 10.93 -16.87
N ILE A 109 -8.16 10.15 -15.83
CA ILE A 109 -7.24 9.00 -15.94
C ILE A 109 -7.86 7.91 -16.83
N GLY A 110 -9.15 7.61 -16.68
CA GLY A 110 -9.85 6.66 -17.56
C GLY A 110 -9.84 7.07 -19.04
N ALA A 111 -9.93 8.38 -19.33
CA ALA A 111 -9.87 8.92 -20.68
C ALA A 111 -8.48 8.84 -21.33
N SER A 112 -7.41 8.60 -20.56
CA SER A 112 -6.03 8.50 -21.08
C SER A 112 -5.71 7.20 -21.83
N GLY A 113 -6.62 6.22 -21.81
CA GLY A 113 -6.45 4.93 -22.49
C GLY A 113 -5.49 3.95 -21.78
N VAL A 114 -5.09 4.25 -20.54
CA VAL A 114 -4.27 3.35 -19.72
C VAL A 114 -5.10 2.17 -19.21
N PRO A 115 -4.66 0.91 -19.40
CA PRO A 115 -5.36 -0.26 -18.86
C PRO A 115 -5.48 -0.22 -17.33
N THR A 116 -6.63 -0.62 -16.78
CA THR A 116 -6.90 -0.65 -15.33
C THR A 116 -5.85 -1.44 -14.55
N ARG A 117 -5.31 -2.52 -15.13
CA ARG A 117 -4.26 -3.34 -14.50
C ARG A 117 -2.98 -2.54 -14.25
N ILE A 118 -2.63 -1.64 -15.17
CA ILE A 118 -1.45 -0.77 -15.05
C ILE A 118 -1.69 0.31 -14.00
N LEU A 119 -2.92 0.83 -13.91
CA LEU A 119 -3.30 1.78 -12.86
C LEU A 119 -3.18 1.16 -11.46
N ILE A 120 -3.73 -0.05 -11.28
CA ILE A 120 -3.66 -0.78 -10.00
C ILE A 120 -2.20 -1.09 -9.64
N ALA A 121 -1.40 -1.58 -10.60
CA ALA A 121 0.01 -1.86 -10.38
C ALA A 121 0.81 -0.58 -10.04
N GLY A 122 0.47 0.56 -10.63
CA GLY A 122 1.03 1.86 -10.28
C GLY A 122 0.73 2.27 -8.83
N ARG A 123 -0.49 2.04 -8.35
CA ARG A 123 -0.88 2.30 -6.95
C ARG A 123 -0.16 1.39 -5.97
N ILE A 124 -0.06 0.08 -6.27
CA ILE A 124 0.72 -0.85 -5.46
C ILE A 124 2.18 -0.41 -5.40
N ALA A 125 2.78 0.01 -6.52
CA ALA A 125 4.15 0.52 -6.55
C ALA A 125 4.32 1.79 -5.70
N ALA A 126 3.35 2.71 -5.70
CA ALA A 126 3.38 3.90 -4.86
C ALA A 126 3.28 3.56 -3.37
N VAL A 127 2.42 2.60 -3.00
CA VAL A 127 2.35 2.08 -1.62
C VAL A 127 3.66 1.41 -1.23
N LEU A 128 4.28 0.60 -2.10
CA LEU A 128 5.58 0.00 -1.81
C LEU A 128 6.66 1.06 -1.62
N ALA A 129 6.68 2.13 -2.41
CA ALA A 129 7.62 3.24 -2.21
C ALA A 129 7.40 3.95 -0.87
N ALA A 130 6.14 4.09 -0.44
CA ALA A 130 5.78 4.57 0.89
C ALA A 130 6.35 3.66 1.98
N VAL A 131 6.06 2.36 1.87
CA VAL A 131 6.52 1.35 2.83
C VAL A 131 8.04 1.32 2.89
N VAL A 132 8.75 1.45 1.77
CA VAL A 132 10.22 1.55 1.78
C VAL A 132 10.69 2.80 2.52
N THR A 133 10.01 3.94 2.32
CA THR A 133 10.32 5.18 3.05
C THR A 133 10.09 5.00 4.56
N GLN A 134 8.96 4.41 4.93
CA GLN A 134 8.61 4.11 6.33
C GLN A 134 9.59 3.10 6.93
N LEU A 135 9.98 2.06 6.18
CA LEU A 135 10.96 1.05 6.56
C LEU A 135 12.29 1.71 6.91
N VAL A 136 12.80 2.62 6.08
CA VAL A 136 14.05 3.34 6.35
C VAL A 136 13.95 4.15 7.64
N VAL A 137 12.86 4.90 7.83
CA VAL A 137 12.67 5.74 9.02
C VAL A 137 12.54 4.89 10.29
N LEU A 138 11.68 3.88 10.26
CA LEU A 138 11.43 2.99 11.40
C LEU A 138 12.67 2.16 11.73
N THR A 139 13.40 1.68 10.73
CA THR A 139 14.68 0.98 10.93
C THR A 139 15.69 1.89 11.63
N ALA A 140 15.84 3.13 11.16
CA ALA A 140 16.80 4.07 11.75
C ALA A 140 16.50 4.32 13.23
N VAL A 141 15.21 4.48 13.58
CA VAL A 141 14.79 4.64 14.98
C VAL A 141 15.00 3.37 15.77
N ALA A 142 14.65 2.20 15.23
CA ALA A 142 14.86 0.91 15.89
C ALA A 142 16.35 0.68 16.21
N LEU A 143 17.25 0.97 15.26
CA LEU A 143 18.69 0.88 15.48
C LEU A 143 19.18 1.81 16.61
N VAL A 144 18.64 3.03 16.70
CA VAL A 144 18.95 3.96 17.82
C VAL A 144 18.44 3.43 19.15
N LEU A 145 17.30 2.73 19.15
CA LEU A 145 16.74 2.07 20.33
C LEU A 145 17.47 0.77 20.72
N GLY A 146 18.47 0.35 19.94
CA GLY A 146 19.31 -0.82 20.24
C GLY A 146 18.97 -2.08 19.45
N TRP A 147 18.11 -1.97 18.43
CA TRP A 147 17.74 -3.10 17.56
C TRP A 147 18.96 -3.74 16.91
N ARG A 148 19.03 -5.08 16.93
CA ARG A 148 20.09 -5.86 16.30
C ARG A 148 19.50 -6.70 15.16
N PRO A 149 19.54 -6.22 13.91
CA PRO A 149 18.92 -6.93 12.81
C PRO A 149 19.65 -8.24 12.51
N ASP A 150 18.88 -9.32 12.42
CA ASP A 150 19.30 -10.52 11.67
C ASP A 150 18.78 -10.43 10.23
N PHE A 151 19.68 -10.62 9.27
CA PHE A 151 19.35 -10.57 7.84
C PHE A 151 18.80 -11.89 7.31
N ALA A 152 18.83 -12.99 8.09
CA ALA A 152 18.24 -14.26 7.71
C ALA A 152 16.76 -14.13 7.34
N GLY A 153 16.04 -13.24 8.04
CA GLY A 153 14.63 -12.94 7.86
C GLY A 153 14.27 -11.97 6.72
N ALA A 154 15.26 -11.35 6.07
CA ALA A 154 15.00 -10.22 5.16
C ALA A 154 14.16 -10.61 3.93
N LEU A 155 14.41 -11.80 3.37
CA LEU A 155 13.67 -12.28 2.19
C LEU A 155 12.21 -12.67 2.53
N PRO A 156 11.94 -13.47 3.59
CA PRO A 156 10.59 -13.65 4.10
C PRO A 156 9.86 -12.33 4.38
N ALA A 157 10.51 -11.40 5.09
CA ALA A 157 9.92 -10.10 5.41
C ALA A 157 9.55 -9.32 4.14
N ALA A 158 10.43 -9.29 3.13
CA ALA A 158 10.14 -8.66 1.85
C ALA A 158 8.92 -9.28 1.15
N ALA A 159 8.76 -10.62 1.21
CA ALA A 159 7.60 -11.29 0.64
C ALA A 159 6.30 -10.85 1.33
N PHE A 160 6.27 -10.81 2.67
CA PHE A 160 5.12 -10.32 3.44
C PHE A 160 4.82 -8.85 3.18
N LEU A 161 5.83 -7.98 3.08
CA LEU A 161 5.65 -6.57 2.75
C LEU A 161 5.06 -6.40 1.34
N ILE A 162 5.52 -7.17 0.35
CA ILE A 162 5.01 -7.08 -1.02
C ILE A 162 3.57 -7.58 -1.11
N VAL A 163 3.28 -8.76 -0.58
CA VAL A 163 1.94 -9.36 -0.62
C VAL A 163 0.98 -8.58 0.26
N GLY A 164 1.41 -8.16 1.44
CA GLY A 164 0.64 -7.29 2.34
C GLY A 164 0.30 -5.96 1.69
N ALA A 165 1.27 -5.29 1.06
CA ALA A 165 1.01 -4.04 0.35
C ALA A 165 -0.01 -4.24 -0.77
N ALA A 166 0.09 -5.32 -1.55
CA ALA A 166 -0.89 -5.63 -2.60
C ALA A 166 -2.28 -5.91 -2.00
N ALA A 167 -2.37 -6.70 -0.93
CA ALA A 167 -3.63 -7.06 -0.29
C ALA A 167 -4.34 -5.84 0.30
N PHE A 168 -3.63 -5.03 1.10
CA PHE A 168 -4.21 -3.83 1.70
C PHE A 168 -4.52 -2.74 0.67
N THR A 169 -3.71 -2.61 -0.39
CA THR A 169 -4.04 -1.73 -1.53
C THR A 169 -5.33 -2.18 -2.21
N ALA A 170 -5.54 -3.48 -2.41
CA ALA A 170 -6.77 -4.00 -3.01
C ALA A 170 -8.00 -3.73 -2.12
N LEU A 171 -7.87 -3.93 -0.81
CA LEU A 171 -8.94 -3.61 0.17
C LEU A 171 -9.22 -2.11 0.26
N GLY A 172 -8.17 -1.28 0.21
CA GLY A 172 -8.30 0.17 0.17
C GLY A 172 -9.00 0.64 -1.10
N LEU A 173 -8.62 0.09 -2.25
CA LEU A 173 -9.28 0.33 -3.54
C LEU A 173 -10.75 -0.10 -3.53
N LEU A 174 -11.07 -1.24 -2.92
CA LEU A 174 -12.44 -1.69 -2.75
C LEU A 174 -13.25 -0.68 -1.94
N LEU A 175 -12.76 -0.25 -0.77
CA LEU A 175 -13.47 0.69 0.08
C LEU A 175 -13.62 2.06 -0.60
N GLY A 176 -12.51 2.63 -1.07
CA GLY A 176 -12.46 3.94 -1.72
C GLY A 176 -13.20 3.99 -3.06
N GLY A 177 -13.31 2.86 -3.75
CA GLY A 177 -14.00 2.70 -5.02
C GLY A 177 -15.51 2.46 -4.93
N THR A 178 -16.02 2.12 -3.74
CA THR A 178 -17.43 1.75 -3.53
C THR A 178 -18.22 2.78 -2.75
N LEU A 179 -17.64 3.38 -1.70
CA LEU A 179 -18.34 4.31 -0.80
C LEU A 179 -18.08 5.78 -1.15
N SER A 180 -18.82 6.71 -0.53
CA SER A 180 -18.61 8.17 -0.64
C SER A 180 -17.37 8.61 0.13
N SER A 181 -16.79 9.78 -0.20
CA SER A 181 -15.54 10.24 0.44
C SER A 181 -15.66 10.41 1.94
N ASP A 182 -16.83 10.84 2.40
CA ASP A 182 -17.08 11.14 3.80
C ASP A 182 -17.22 9.84 4.61
N LEU A 183 -17.90 8.84 4.03
CA LEU A 183 -17.96 7.48 4.61
C LEU A 183 -16.59 6.79 4.60
N VAL A 184 -15.82 6.94 3.53
CA VAL A 184 -14.47 6.36 3.44
C VAL A 184 -13.55 6.96 4.49
N LEU A 185 -13.63 8.27 4.75
CA LEU A 185 -12.81 8.91 5.77
C LEU A 185 -13.15 8.40 7.17
N ALA A 186 -14.43 8.19 7.48
CA ALA A 186 -14.85 7.64 8.77
C ALA A 186 -14.53 6.14 8.90
N LEU A 187 -14.97 5.33 7.93
CA LEU A 187 -14.83 3.87 7.98
C LEU A 187 -13.40 3.40 7.75
N GLY A 188 -12.65 4.04 6.84
CA GLY A 188 -11.27 3.67 6.55
C GLY A 188 -10.40 3.75 7.80
N ASN A 189 -10.48 4.88 8.52
CA ASN A 189 -9.77 5.05 9.79
C ASN A 189 -10.28 4.09 10.87
N THR A 190 -11.61 3.94 11.01
CA THR A 190 -12.20 3.07 12.04
C THR A 190 -11.80 1.60 11.85
N VAL A 191 -11.94 1.08 10.63
CA VAL A 191 -11.55 -0.29 10.29
C VAL A 191 -10.05 -0.48 10.48
N TRP A 192 -9.23 0.50 10.08
CA TRP A 192 -7.79 0.45 10.31
C TRP A 192 -7.43 0.37 11.79
N PHE A 193 -8.07 1.16 12.67
CA PHE A 193 -7.86 1.07 14.12
C PHE A 193 -8.27 -0.29 14.69
N LEU A 194 -9.38 -0.87 14.22
CA LEU A 194 -9.81 -2.21 14.64
C LEU A 194 -8.82 -3.29 14.19
N LEU A 195 -8.37 -3.22 12.94
CA LEU A 195 -7.37 -4.13 12.39
C LEU A 195 -6.03 -4.02 13.14
N MET A 196 -5.62 -2.80 13.49
CA MET A 196 -4.42 -2.52 14.26
C MET A 196 -4.56 -3.09 15.68
N ALA A 197 -5.69 -2.83 16.35
CA ALA A 197 -5.96 -3.36 17.68
C ALA A 197 -5.95 -4.89 17.69
N ALA A 198 -6.56 -5.53 16.69
CA ALA A 198 -6.54 -6.98 16.52
C ALA A 198 -5.11 -7.52 16.36
N ALA A 199 -4.28 -6.88 15.55
CA ALA A 199 -2.88 -7.28 15.36
C ALA A 199 -2.03 -7.08 16.63
N VAL A 200 -2.26 -5.99 17.36
CA VAL A 200 -1.49 -5.68 18.58
C VAL A 200 -1.88 -6.61 19.72
N VAL A 201 -3.18 -6.87 19.91
CA VAL A 201 -3.67 -7.69 21.03
C VAL A 201 -3.22 -9.15 20.91
N THR A 202 -3.16 -9.71 19.69
CA THR A 202 -2.69 -11.09 19.50
C THR A 202 -1.20 -11.28 19.79
N VAL A 203 -0.42 -10.19 19.85
CA VAL A 203 1.01 -10.25 20.17
C VAL A 203 1.27 -9.89 21.64
N LEU A 204 0.56 -8.90 22.19
CA LEU A 204 0.84 -8.38 23.53
C LEU A 204 0.03 -9.04 24.65
N ASP A 205 -1.07 -9.72 24.36
CA ASP A 205 -1.90 -10.36 25.38
C ASP A 205 -1.75 -11.90 25.34
N PRO A 206 -0.88 -12.49 26.18
CA PRO A 206 -0.68 -13.93 26.23
C PRO A 206 -1.87 -14.68 26.86
N ALA A 207 -2.83 -13.98 27.47
CA ALA A 207 -4.01 -14.59 28.09
C ALA A 207 -5.21 -14.70 27.12
N LEU A 208 -5.01 -14.37 25.83
CA LEU A 208 -6.07 -14.45 24.84
C LEU A 208 -6.62 -15.89 24.72
N PRO A 209 -7.94 -16.09 24.79
CA PRO A 209 -8.52 -17.42 24.61
C PRO A 209 -8.19 -17.99 23.22
N VAL A 210 -7.74 -19.25 23.17
CA VAL A 210 -7.34 -19.93 21.92
C VAL A 210 -8.39 -19.79 20.79
N PRO A 211 -9.71 -19.95 21.02
CA PRO A 211 -10.69 -19.78 19.95
C PRO A 211 -10.72 -18.36 19.37
N LEU A 212 -10.43 -17.34 20.18
CA LEU A 212 -10.38 -15.96 19.74
C LEU A 212 -9.13 -15.70 18.91
N THR A 213 -7.97 -16.22 19.34
CA THR A 213 -6.72 -16.13 18.57
C THR A 213 -6.89 -16.72 17.18
N VAL A 214 -7.42 -17.95 17.08
CA VAL A 214 -7.66 -18.62 15.80
C VAL A 214 -8.62 -17.83 14.90
N ALA A 215 -9.64 -17.19 15.47
CA ALA A 215 -10.55 -16.35 14.70
C ALA A 215 -9.87 -15.07 14.19
N LEU A 216 -8.98 -14.48 14.98
CA LEU A 216 -8.22 -13.28 14.63
C LEU A 216 -7.13 -13.57 13.60
N ASP A 217 -6.54 -14.76 13.57
CA ASP A 217 -5.50 -15.15 12.59
C ASP A 217 -6.00 -15.11 11.14
N VAL A 218 -7.32 -15.17 10.93
CA VAL A 218 -7.95 -15.04 9.61
C VAL A 218 -7.94 -13.57 9.12
N LEU A 219 -7.74 -12.60 10.02
CA LEU A 219 -7.66 -11.19 9.64
C LEU A 219 -6.33 -10.90 8.93
N PRO A 220 -6.35 -10.10 7.85
CA PRO A 220 -5.13 -9.81 7.10
C PRO A 220 -4.12 -8.99 7.92
N SER A 221 -4.57 -8.22 8.92
CA SER A 221 -3.69 -7.46 9.80
C SER A 221 -2.88 -8.35 10.75
N VAL A 222 -3.54 -9.37 11.30
CA VAL A 222 -2.93 -10.34 12.20
C VAL A 222 -1.97 -11.21 11.40
N ALA A 223 -2.41 -11.75 10.26
CA ALA A 223 -1.56 -12.53 9.36
C ALA A 223 -0.31 -11.75 8.90
N LEU A 224 -0.44 -10.47 8.50
CA LEU A 224 0.73 -9.66 8.16
C LEU A 224 1.70 -9.51 9.35
N THR A 225 1.16 -9.27 10.54
CA THR A 225 1.95 -9.01 11.75
C THR A 225 2.69 -10.27 12.19
N HIS A 226 1.99 -11.41 12.29
CA HIS A 226 2.58 -12.70 12.62
C HIS A 226 3.60 -13.14 11.57
N GLY A 227 3.31 -12.96 10.29
CA GLY A 227 4.26 -13.26 9.21
C GLY A 227 5.55 -12.44 9.29
N LEU A 228 5.46 -11.15 9.64
CA LEU A 228 6.63 -10.29 9.84
C LEU A 228 7.41 -10.64 11.12
N LEU A 229 6.74 -11.05 12.19
CA LEU A 229 7.37 -11.55 13.41
C LEU A 229 8.12 -12.86 13.16
N GLU A 230 7.48 -13.82 12.51
CA GLU A 230 8.09 -15.09 12.13
C GLU A 230 9.28 -14.88 11.19
N ALA A 231 9.14 -13.96 10.23
CA ALA A 231 10.25 -13.54 9.37
C ALA A 231 11.40 -12.94 10.19
N ALA A 232 11.12 -12.07 11.16
CA ALA A 232 12.16 -11.49 12.02
C ALA A 232 12.90 -12.55 12.86
N ALA A 233 12.23 -13.66 13.20
CA ALA A 233 12.83 -14.83 13.85
C ALA A 233 13.59 -15.77 12.88
N GLY A 234 13.66 -15.43 11.59
CA GLY A 234 14.32 -16.24 10.54
C GLY A 234 13.44 -17.35 9.95
N GLY A 235 12.17 -17.42 10.34
CA GLY A 235 11.18 -18.37 9.86
C GLY A 235 10.36 -17.87 8.66
N PHE A 236 9.36 -18.66 8.29
CA PHE A 236 8.39 -18.31 7.25
C PHE A 236 7.03 -18.93 7.53
N ASP A 237 6.03 -18.09 7.77
CA ASP A 237 4.65 -18.51 7.99
C ASP A 237 3.87 -18.61 6.66
N GLY A 238 3.83 -19.81 6.09
CA GLY A 238 3.06 -20.07 4.88
C GLY A 238 1.54 -19.89 5.05
N GLY A 239 1.01 -20.08 6.26
CA GLY A 239 -0.40 -19.91 6.58
C GLY A 239 -0.81 -18.44 6.53
N ALA A 240 -0.05 -17.58 7.23
CA ALA A 240 -0.23 -16.14 7.17
C ALA A 240 -0.13 -15.60 5.73
N LEU A 241 0.84 -16.08 4.95
CA LEU A 241 0.98 -15.64 3.56
C LEU A 241 -0.24 -16.05 2.72
N LEU A 242 -0.76 -17.27 2.92
CA LEU A 242 -1.97 -17.74 2.25
C LEU A 242 -3.18 -16.86 2.59
N VAL A 243 -3.35 -16.50 3.86
CA VAL A 243 -4.42 -15.58 4.30
C VAL A 243 -4.31 -14.24 3.57
N LEU A 244 -3.11 -13.65 3.49
CA LEU A 244 -2.89 -12.40 2.74
C LEU A 244 -3.19 -12.54 1.26
N VAL A 245 -2.80 -13.66 0.63
CA VAL A 245 -3.11 -13.94 -0.77
C VAL A 245 -4.62 -14.06 -0.98
N VAL A 246 -5.33 -14.78 -0.11
CA VAL A 246 -6.79 -14.94 -0.18
C VAL A 246 -7.49 -13.58 -0.05
N TRP A 247 -7.10 -12.75 0.92
CA TRP A 247 -7.63 -11.40 1.08
C TRP A 247 -7.27 -10.48 -0.08
N GLY A 248 -6.05 -10.57 -0.62
CA GLY A 248 -5.62 -9.77 -1.75
C GLY A 248 -6.34 -10.13 -3.04
N VAL A 249 -6.52 -11.43 -3.32
CA VAL A 249 -7.30 -11.91 -4.46
C VAL A 249 -8.77 -11.57 -4.28
N GLY A 250 -9.36 -11.88 -3.13
CA GLY A 250 -10.75 -11.58 -2.81
C GLY A 250 -11.05 -10.08 -2.89
N GLY A 251 -10.21 -9.24 -2.29
CA GLY A 251 -10.29 -7.78 -2.35
C GLY A 251 -10.14 -7.25 -3.77
N THR A 252 -9.24 -7.81 -4.58
CA THR A 252 -9.07 -7.42 -5.99
C THR A 252 -10.31 -7.78 -6.81
N LEU A 253 -10.84 -8.99 -6.68
CA LEU A 253 -12.03 -9.44 -7.40
C LEU A 253 -13.26 -8.61 -7.00
N ALA A 254 -13.41 -8.36 -5.69
CA ALA A 254 -14.45 -7.49 -5.14
C ALA A 254 -14.33 -6.05 -5.70
N ALA A 255 -13.12 -5.48 -5.69
CA ALA A 255 -12.87 -4.16 -6.24
C ALA A 255 -13.25 -4.13 -7.73
N LEU A 256 -12.77 -5.08 -8.54
CA LEU A 256 -13.13 -5.14 -9.97
C LEU A 256 -14.64 -5.24 -10.21
N ARG A 257 -15.40 -5.85 -9.29
CA ARG A 257 -16.84 -6.05 -9.43
C ARG A 257 -17.68 -4.84 -9.02
N TRP A 258 -17.26 -4.12 -7.97
CA TRP A 258 -18.05 -3.05 -7.35
C TRP A 258 -17.48 -1.64 -7.53
N PHE A 259 -16.26 -1.52 -8.04
CA PHE A 259 -15.62 -0.23 -8.24
C PHE A 259 -16.40 0.64 -9.25
N SER A 260 -16.76 1.85 -8.82
CA SER A 260 -17.38 2.85 -9.68
C SER A 260 -16.43 4.00 -9.97
N PHE A 261 -16.35 4.42 -11.23
CA PHE A 261 -15.57 5.59 -11.64
C PHE A 261 -16.26 6.92 -11.34
N THR A 262 -17.55 6.88 -10.98
CA THR A 262 -18.36 8.06 -10.65
C THR A 262 -18.87 7.95 -9.22
N MET A 263 -19.01 9.10 -8.57
CA MET A 263 -19.97 9.24 -7.48
C MET A 263 -21.20 9.87 -8.12
N ASP A 264 -22.31 9.15 -8.14
CA ASP A 264 -23.58 9.70 -8.56
C ASP A 264 -24.11 10.49 -7.36
N ALA A 265 -23.81 11.80 -7.36
CA ALA A 265 -24.27 12.87 -6.47
C ALA A 265 -24.32 12.54 -4.95
N ASP A 266 -23.41 13.18 -4.20
CA ASP A 266 -23.83 13.81 -2.93
C ASP A 266 -24.56 15.13 -3.26
#